data_AF-A0A286XDZ7-F1
#
_entry.id   AF-A0A286XDZ7-F1
#
_cell.length_a   1.000
_cell.length_b   1.000
_cell.length_c   1.000
_cell.angle_alpha   90.00
_cell.angle_beta   90.00
_cell.angle_gamma   90.00
#
_symmetry.space_group_name_H-M   'P 1'
#
loop_
_entity.id
_entity.type
_entity.pdbx_description
1 polymer ?
#
loop_
_entity_poly.entity_id
_entity_poly.type
_entity_poly.pdbx_seq_one_letter_code
_entity_poly.pdbx_strand_id
1 'polypeptide(L)'
;MEKDGLSRADQQYECVAEIGEGAYGKVFKARDLKNGGRFVALKRVRVQTGEEGMPLSTIREVAVLRHLETFEHPNVVRLFDVCTVSRTDRETKLTLVFEHVDQDLTTYLDKVPEPGVPTETIKVLYNG
;
A
#
# COMPACT_ATOMS: atom_id res chain seq x y z
N MET A 1 -28.93 -11.52 -9.95
CA MET A 1 -27.52 -11.37 -10.38
C MET A 1 -27.21 -9.89 -10.36
N GLU A 2 -26.68 -9.42 -9.24
CA GLU A 2 -26.35 -8.02 -9.02
C GLU A 2 -25.11 -7.71 -9.87
N LYS A 3 -25.25 -6.79 -10.83
CA LYS A 3 -24.11 -6.26 -11.57
C LYS A 3 -23.42 -5.27 -10.63
N ASP A 4 -22.48 -5.75 -9.83
CA ASP A 4 -21.58 -4.90 -9.07
C ASP A 4 -20.84 -3.98 -10.06
N GLY A 5 -21.21 -2.70 -10.05
CA GLY A 5 -20.49 -1.68 -10.82
C GLY A 5 -19.03 -1.68 -10.39
N LEU A 6 -18.11 -1.58 -11.35
CA LEU A 6 -16.68 -1.48 -11.07
C LEU A 6 -16.43 -0.33 -10.08
N SER A 7 -15.74 -0.61 -8.98
CA SER A 7 -15.45 0.40 -7.96
C SER A 7 -14.61 1.53 -8.57
N ARG A 8 -14.60 2.72 -7.95
CA ARG A 8 -13.76 3.84 -8.38
C ARG A 8 -12.29 3.43 -8.52
N ALA A 9 -11.81 2.52 -7.66
CA ALA A 9 -10.47 1.99 -7.73
C ALA A 9 -10.25 1.15 -9.01
N ASP A 10 -11.20 0.27 -9.35
CA ASP A 10 -11.07 -0.62 -10.51
C ASP A 10 -11.15 0.13 -11.86
N GLN A 11 -11.77 1.31 -11.88
CA GLN A 11 -11.80 2.16 -13.08
C GLN A 11 -10.51 2.96 -13.28
N GLN A 12 -9.75 3.21 -12.21
CA GLN A 12 -8.56 4.06 -12.24
C GLN A 12 -7.26 3.26 -12.24
N TYR A 13 -7.25 2.08 -11.62
CA TYR A 13 -6.05 1.28 -11.44
C TYR A 13 -6.20 -0.08 -12.13
N GLU A 14 -5.35 -0.33 -13.11
CA GLU A 14 -5.28 -1.61 -13.82
C GLU A 14 -4.32 -2.54 -13.08
N CYS A 15 -4.83 -3.60 -12.43
CA CYS A 15 -3.99 -4.58 -11.74
C CYS A 15 -3.12 -5.36 -12.74
N VAL A 16 -1.83 -5.45 -12.45
CA VAL A 16 -0.82 -6.13 -13.27
C VAL A 16 -0.41 -7.47 -12.65
N ALA A 17 -0.10 -7.47 -11.35
CA ALA A 17 0.34 -8.67 -10.64
C ALA A 17 0.07 -8.57 -9.14
N GLU A 18 -0.14 -9.70 -8.48
CA GLU A 18 -0.04 -9.81 -7.03
C GLU A 18 1.45 -9.82 -6.64
N ILE A 19 1.86 -8.94 -5.72
CA ILE A 19 3.28 -8.76 -5.32
C ILE A 19 3.53 -9.07 -3.85
N GLY A 20 2.49 -9.39 -3.09
CA GLY A 20 2.65 -9.81 -1.71
C GLY A 20 1.33 -9.97 -0.96
N GLU A 21 1.42 -10.56 0.22
CA GLU A 21 0.32 -10.72 1.16
C GLU A 21 0.80 -10.33 2.55
N GLY A 22 0.07 -9.44 3.22
CA GLY A 22 0.32 -9.05 4.59
C GLY A 22 -0.81 -9.48 5.51
N ALA A 23 -0.65 -9.22 6.81
CA ALA A 23 -1.64 -9.61 7.84
C ALA A 23 -3.08 -9.10 7.57
N TYR A 24 -3.22 -8.02 6.81
CA TYR A 24 -4.50 -7.37 6.53
C TYR A 24 -5.04 -7.62 5.13
N GLY A 25 -4.31 -8.36 4.29
CA GLY A 25 -4.71 -8.71 2.93
C GLY A 25 -3.60 -8.58 1.89
N LYS A 26 -4.01 -8.63 0.63
CA LYS A 26 -3.14 -8.75 -0.54
C LYS A 26 -2.66 -7.39 -1.06
N VAL A 27 -1.48 -7.39 -1.65
CA VAL A 27 -0.85 -6.25 -2.29
C VAL A 27 -0.67 -6.54 -3.78
N PHE A 28 -1.14 -5.63 -4.62
CA PHE A 28 -1.05 -5.76 -6.08
C PHE A 28 -0.22 -4.62 -6.66
N LYS A 29 0.65 -4.93 -7.62
CA LYS A 29 1.18 -3.92 -8.55
C LYS A 29 0.09 -3.57 -9.54
N ALA A 30 -0.18 -2.28 -9.72
CA ALA A 30 -1.15 -1.79 -10.68
C ALA A 30 -0.61 -0.58 -11.44
N ARG A 31 -1.23 -0.28 -12.59
CA ARG A 31 -0.96 0.91 -13.38
C ARG A 31 -2.02 1.97 -13.10
N ASP A 32 -1.59 3.17 -12.73
CA ASP A 32 -2.47 4.33 -12.52
C ASP A 32 -2.80 5.00 -13.85
N LEU A 33 -4.00 4.74 -14.36
CA LEU A 33 -4.45 5.18 -15.68
C LEU A 33 -4.63 6.70 -15.80
N LYS A 34 -4.77 7.41 -14.66
CA LYS A 34 -4.96 8.87 -14.65
C LYS A 34 -3.67 9.66 -14.52
N ASN A 35 -2.59 9.03 -14.04
CA ASN A 35 -1.32 9.70 -13.76
C ASN A 35 -0.19 9.12 -14.64
N GLY A 36 -0.38 9.17 -15.95
CA GLY A 36 0.64 8.82 -16.94
C GLY A 36 1.03 7.34 -16.96
N GLY A 37 0.23 6.45 -16.36
CA GLY A 37 0.52 5.01 -16.33
C GLY A 37 1.65 4.62 -15.38
N ARG A 38 1.96 5.44 -14.37
CA ARG A 38 2.92 5.07 -13.32
C ARG A 38 2.46 3.82 -12.58
N PHE A 39 3.43 3.02 -12.10
CA PHE A 39 3.12 1.90 -11.23
C PHE A 39 2.81 2.36 -9.81
N VAL A 40 1.82 1.70 -9.19
CA VAL A 40 1.39 1.90 -7.81
C VAL A 40 1.22 0.54 -7.12
N ALA A 41 1.26 0.54 -5.79
CA ALA A 41 0.96 -0.63 -4.98
C ALA A 41 -0.43 -0.51 -4.35
N LEU A 42 -1.35 -1.41 -4.69
CA LEU A 42 -2.70 -1.47 -4.16
C LEU A 42 -2.75 -2.45 -2.99
N LYS A 43 -2.80 -1.93 -1.76
CA LYS A 43 -3.01 -2.76 -0.56
C LYS A 43 -4.50 -2.88 -0.29
N ARG A 44 -5.07 -4.05 -0.56
CA ARG A 44 -6.48 -4.35 -0.33
C ARG A 44 -6.68 -4.86 1.09
N VAL A 45 -7.36 -4.07 1.90
CA VAL A 45 -7.56 -4.31 3.33
C VAL A 45 -9.03 -4.64 3.59
N ARG A 46 -9.27 -5.73 4.30
CA ARG A 46 -10.61 -6.13 4.78
C ARG A 46 -10.74 -5.78 6.26
N VAL A 47 -11.59 -4.82 6.56
CA VAL A 47 -11.82 -4.33 7.92
C VAL A 47 -13.13 -4.90 8.43
N GLN A 48 -13.09 -5.71 9.48
CA GLN A 48 -14.31 -6.16 10.16
C GLN A 48 -15.05 -4.95 10.72
N THR A 49 -16.33 -4.85 10.41
CA THR A 49 -17.21 -3.73 10.78
C THR A 49 -18.26 -4.28 11.74
N GLY A 50 -18.48 -3.58 12.86
CA GLY A 50 -19.53 -3.91 13.82
C GLY A 50 -20.70 -2.93 13.73
N GLU A 51 -21.60 -2.98 14.70
CA GLU A 51 -22.73 -2.03 14.80
C GLU A 51 -22.28 -0.56 14.85
N GLU A 52 -21.11 -0.30 15.45
CA GLU A 52 -20.49 1.03 15.52
C GLU A 52 -19.68 1.41 14.27
N GLY A 53 -19.67 0.58 13.23
CA GLY A 53 -18.91 0.81 12.01
C GLY A 53 -17.48 0.25 12.06
N MET A 54 -16.55 0.94 11.39
CA MET A 54 -15.14 0.52 11.34
C MET A 54 -14.45 0.76 12.68
N PRO A 55 -13.51 -0.12 13.10
CA PRO A 55 -12.73 0.07 14.31
C PRO A 55 -12.00 1.42 14.32
N LEU A 56 -12.07 2.12 15.45
CA LEU A 56 -11.39 3.41 15.63
C LEU A 56 -9.87 3.31 15.42
N SER A 57 -9.26 2.17 15.74
CA SER A 57 -7.84 1.91 15.47
C SER A 57 -7.54 2.01 13.97
N THR A 58 -8.33 1.35 13.13
CA THR A 58 -8.15 1.39 11.67
C THR A 58 -8.33 2.80 11.11
N ILE A 59 -9.33 3.54 11.60
CA ILE A 59 -9.54 4.93 11.18
C ILE A 59 -8.32 5.79 11.56
N ARG A 60 -7.82 5.65 12.78
CA ARG A 60 -6.64 6.38 13.27
C ARG A 60 -5.38 6.02 12.49
N GLU A 61 -5.16 4.76 12.19
CA GLU A 61 -4.01 4.30 11.38
C GLU A 61 -4.04 4.92 9.97
N VAL A 62 -5.19 4.88 9.30
CA VAL A 62 -5.34 5.51 7.98
C VAL A 62 -5.16 7.03 8.06
N ALA A 63 -5.69 7.69 9.11
CA ALA A 63 -5.51 9.12 9.31
C ALA A 63 -4.05 9.50 9.54
N VAL A 64 -3.30 8.72 10.33
CA VAL A 64 -1.87 8.92 10.54
C VAL A 64 -1.10 8.75 9.23
N LEU A 65 -1.39 7.72 8.44
CA LEU A 65 -0.75 7.53 7.13
C LEU A 65 -1.02 8.72 6.19
N ARG A 66 -2.26 9.23 6.17
CA ARG A 66 -2.61 10.43 5.40
C ARG A 66 -1.91 11.68 5.89
N HIS A 67 -1.69 11.81 7.20
CA HIS A 67 -0.93 12.93 7.75
C HIS A 67 0.57 12.82 7.45
N LEU A 68 1.15 11.62 7.51
CA LEU A 68 2.55 11.39 7.12
C LEU A 68 2.83 11.78 5.67
N GLU A 69 1.87 11.55 4.77
CA GLU A 69 1.98 11.96 3.37
C GLU A 69 2.22 13.47 3.20
N THR A 70 1.71 14.32 4.11
CA THR A 70 1.87 15.79 3.99
C THR A 70 3.32 16.25 4.20
N PHE A 71 4.18 15.40 4.74
CA PHE A 71 5.60 15.68 4.93
C PHE A 71 6.46 15.28 3.72
N GLU A 72 5.94 14.45 2.81
CA GLU A 72 6.62 13.96 1.60
C GLU A 72 8.06 13.46 1.88
N HIS A 73 8.25 12.71 2.96
CA HIS A 73 9.59 12.30 3.40
C HIS A 73 10.25 11.33 2.40
N PRO A 74 11.49 11.57 1.95
CA PRO A 74 12.14 10.79 0.87
C PRO A 74 12.45 9.33 1.20
N ASN A 75 12.34 8.92 2.47
CA ASN A 75 12.55 7.55 2.93
C ASN A 75 11.29 6.85 3.45
N VAL A 76 10.12 7.44 3.21
CA VAL A 76 8.83 6.85 3.57
C VAL A 76 7.99 6.77 2.30
N VAL A 77 7.49 5.58 1.96
CA VAL A 77 6.64 5.40 0.79
C VAL A 77 5.36 6.22 0.91
N ARG A 78 4.99 6.86 -0.19
CA ARG A 78 3.86 7.78 -0.22
C ARG A 78 2.51 7.07 -0.26
N LEU A 79 1.50 7.65 0.40
CA LEU A 79 0.10 7.21 0.32
C LEU A 79 -0.68 8.15 -0.61
N PHE A 80 -0.83 7.77 -1.88
CA PHE A 80 -1.52 8.58 -2.88
C PHE A 80 -3.03 8.63 -2.64
N ASP A 81 -3.68 7.49 -2.41
CA ASP A 81 -5.13 7.44 -2.23
C ASP A 81 -5.62 6.33 -1.28
N VAL A 82 -6.87 6.44 -0.85
CA VAL A 82 -7.60 5.49 -0.02
C VAL A 82 -9.01 5.42 -0.60
N CYS A 83 -9.31 4.30 -1.22
CA CYS A 83 -10.60 4.06 -1.86
C CYS A 83 -11.40 3.06 -1.03
N THR A 84 -12.65 3.39 -0.73
CA THR A 84 -13.61 2.40 -0.21
C THR A 84 -14.20 1.66 -1.41
N VAL A 85 -13.97 0.35 -1.47
CA VAL A 85 -14.43 -0.52 -2.58
C VAL A 85 -15.85 -0.99 -2.33
N SER A 86 -16.12 -1.47 -1.12
CA SER A 86 -17.45 -1.89 -0.69
C SER A 86 -17.60 -1.71 0.82
N ARG A 87 -18.83 -1.49 1.27
CA ARG A 87 -19.19 -1.46 2.69
C ARG A 87 -20.42 -2.31 2.89
N THR A 88 -20.37 -3.16 3.91
CA THR A 88 -21.48 -3.99 4.37
C THR A 88 -21.57 -3.85 5.89
N ASP A 89 -22.63 -4.39 6.49
CA ASP A 89 -22.79 -4.36 7.96
C ASP A 89 -21.70 -5.14 8.71
N ARG A 90 -21.01 -6.07 8.02
CA ARG A 90 -19.98 -6.94 8.63
C ARG A 90 -18.56 -6.53 8.28
N GLU A 91 -18.37 -5.81 7.18
CA GLU A 91 -17.04 -5.41 6.73
C GLU A 91 -17.02 -4.21 5.80
N THR A 92 -15.87 -3.53 5.82
CA THR A 92 -15.50 -2.50 4.88
C THR A 92 -14.24 -2.93 4.15
N LYS A 93 -14.29 -2.94 2.82
CA LYS A 93 -13.13 -3.21 1.96
C LYS A 93 -12.50 -1.90 1.53
N LEU A 94 -11.24 -1.70 1.92
CA LEU A 94 -10.45 -0.53 1.57
C LEU A 94 -9.36 -0.94 0.57
N THR A 95 -9.04 -0.04 -0.35
CA THR A 95 -7.82 -0.12 -1.16
C THR A 95 -6.97 1.10 -0.84
N LEU A 96 -5.81 0.88 -0.24
CA LEU A 96 -4.82 1.91 -0.01
C LEU A 96 -3.84 1.90 -1.19
N VAL A 97 -3.64 3.06 -1.81
CA VAL A 97 -2.84 3.23 -3.02
C VAL A 97 -1.52 3.87 -2.63
N PHE A 98 -0.47 3.07 -2.62
CA PHE A 98 0.87 3.50 -2.27
C PHE A 98 1.75 3.73 -3.50
N GLU A 99 2.81 4.49 -3.31
CA GLU A 99 3.99 4.44 -4.14
C GLU A 99 4.48 3.00 -4.29
N HIS A 100 4.84 2.63 -5.52
CA HIS A 100 5.44 1.33 -5.80
C HIS A 100 6.96 1.44 -5.80
N VAL A 101 7.61 0.59 -5.00
CA VAL A 101 9.06 0.41 -5.02
C VAL A 101 9.36 -0.95 -5.65
N ASP A 102 10.28 -0.99 -6.61
CA ASP A 102 10.54 -2.20 -7.40
C ASP A 102 11.23 -3.34 -6.63
N GLN A 103 11.79 -3.05 -5.45
CA GLN A 103 12.57 -4.02 -4.70
C GLN A 103 12.42 -3.78 -3.19
N ASP A 104 12.22 -4.87 -2.44
CA ASP A 104 12.33 -4.86 -0.98
C ASP A 104 13.76 -5.17 -0.52
N LEU A 105 14.03 -4.94 0.75
CA LEU A 105 15.38 -5.11 1.30
C LEU A 105 15.85 -6.58 1.24
N THR A 106 14.96 -7.54 1.44
CA THR A 106 15.29 -8.98 1.34
C THR A 106 15.79 -9.33 -0.06
N THR A 107 15.01 -8.97 -1.08
CA THR A 107 15.35 -9.18 -2.49
C THR A 107 16.60 -8.40 -2.90
N TYR A 108 16.87 -7.25 -2.27
CA TYR A 108 18.12 -6.54 -2.45
C TYR A 108 19.30 -7.36 -1.95
N LEU A 109 19.25 -7.77 -0.68
CA LEU A 109 20.31 -8.54 -0.02
C LEU A 109 20.58 -9.88 -0.73
N ASP A 110 19.55 -10.58 -1.20
CA ASP A 110 19.70 -11.87 -1.90
C ASP A 110 20.45 -11.75 -3.24
N LYS A 111 20.47 -10.58 -3.87
CA LYS A 111 21.16 -10.33 -5.15
C LYS A 111 22.59 -9.82 -4.97
N VAL A 112 23.01 -9.55 -3.73
CA VAL A 112 24.33 -8.98 -3.47
C VAL A 112 25.39 -10.07 -3.69
N PRO A 113 26.38 -9.84 -4.58
CA PRO A 113 27.46 -10.80 -4.76
C PRO A 113 28.42 -10.80 -3.57
N GLU A 114 29.19 -11.87 -3.42
CA GLU A 114 30.32 -11.91 -2.49
C GLU A 114 31.27 -10.72 -2.72
N PRO A 115 31.77 -10.04 -1.67
CA PRO A 115 31.73 -10.42 -0.25
C PRO A 115 30.51 -9.87 0.54
N GLY A 116 29.48 -9.35 -0.12
CA GLY A 116 28.30 -8.77 0.54
C GLY A 116 28.14 -7.26 0.32
N VAL A 117 27.31 -6.63 1.15
CA VAL A 117 26.92 -5.23 0.97
C VAL A 117 28.09 -4.30 1.34
N PRO A 118 28.47 -3.34 0.46
CA PRO A 118 29.51 -2.37 0.77
C PRO A 118 29.17 -1.51 2.01
N THR A 119 30.16 -1.25 2.86
CA THR A 119 29.95 -0.55 4.14
C THR A 119 29.40 0.87 3.95
N GLU A 120 29.78 1.56 2.88
CA GLU A 120 29.27 2.88 2.50
C GLU A 120 27.77 2.90 2.17
N THR A 121 27.20 1.74 1.82
CA THR A 121 25.77 1.58 1.55
C THR A 121 24.98 1.38 2.85
N ILE A 122 25.65 0.91 3.90
CA ILE A 122 25.05 0.68 5.22
C ILE A 122 25.09 1.99 6.01
N LYS A 123 23.95 2.70 6.05
CA LYS A 123 23.81 3.85 6.95
C LYS A 123 23.83 3.40 8.40
N VAL A 124 24.94 3.67 9.09
CA VAL A 124 25.01 3.56 10.55
C VAL A 124 24.32 4.77 11.15
N LEU A 125 23.13 4.59 11.74
CA LEU A 125 22.36 5.68 12.37
C LEU A 125 22.87 6.08 13.77
N TYR A 126 24.02 5.54 14.19
CA TYR A 126 24.69 5.93 15.42
C TYR A 126 25.99 6.67 15.11
N ASN A 127 25.92 8.00 15.16
CA ASN A 127 27.03 8.80 15.65
C ASN A 127 26.48 9.52 16.88
N GLY A 128 27.07 9.25 18.05
CA GLY A 128 26.77 9.96 19.29
C GLY A 128 27.19 11.42 19.22
#